data_AF-A0A6I8RZ38-F1
#
_entry.id   AF-A0A6I8RZ38-F1
#
_cell.length_a   1.000
_cell.length_b   1.000
_cell.length_c   1.000
_cell.angle_alpha   90.00
_cell.angle_beta   90.00
_cell.angle_gamma   90.00
#
_symmetry.space_group_name_H-M   'P 1'
#
loop_
_entity.id
_entity.type
_entity.pdbx_description
1 polymer ?
#
loop_
_entity_poly.entity_id
_entity_poly.type
_entity_poly.pdbx_seq_one_letter_code
_entity_poly.pdbx_strand_id
1 'polypeptide(L)'
;MGEQSIVGLAVLGTSWTCSVRGDNEITAAGMANHLKFIARTVMVPSGNVDMAYKMLNRILTVDGIVDEARRRRYYEKPCNKRRRENYENCRRIYNSEMAGKVSFLMRKNRQDPWPGC
;
A
#
# COMPACT_ATOMS: atom_id res chain seq x y z
N MET A 1 -30.46 37.42 -67.18
CA MET A 1 -31.33 37.39 -65.99
C MET A 1 -30.54 36.63 -64.93
N GLY A 2 -29.59 37.25 -64.22
CA GLY A 2 -29.81 38.33 -63.24
C GLY A 2 -30.32 37.65 -61.96
N GLU A 3 -29.75 37.76 -60.76
CA GLU A 3 -28.84 38.70 -60.10
C GLU A 3 -28.24 37.94 -58.89
N GLN A 4 -26.92 37.97 -58.69
CA GLN A 4 -26.19 38.84 -57.75
C GLN A 4 -26.42 38.58 -56.24
N SER A 5 -25.33 38.12 -55.61
CA SER A 5 -24.74 38.59 -54.35
C SER A 5 -25.60 38.74 -53.09
N ILE A 6 -25.25 37.96 -52.05
CA ILE A 6 -25.39 38.38 -50.66
C ILE A 6 -24.00 38.45 -50.02
N VAL A 7 -23.83 39.52 -49.28
CA VAL A 7 -22.61 40.11 -48.74
C VAL A 7 -22.32 39.55 -47.34
N GLY A 8 -21.03 39.39 -47.01
CA GLY A 8 -20.48 39.69 -45.69
C GLY A 8 -20.75 38.72 -44.53
N LEU A 9 -19.68 38.07 -44.04
CA LEU A 9 -19.11 38.42 -42.75
C LEU A 9 -17.74 37.72 -42.60
N ALA A 10 -16.67 38.50 -42.55
CA ALA A 10 -15.40 38.04 -42.01
C ALA A 10 -15.60 37.84 -40.50
N VAL A 11 -15.59 36.59 -40.05
CA VAL A 11 -15.40 36.28 -38.63
C VAL A 11 -13.96 35.79 -38.48
N LEU A 12 -13.12 36.71 -38.02
CA LEU A 12 -11.87 36.40 -37.35
C LEU A 12 -12.21 35.52 -36.14
N GLY A 13 -12.13 34.21 -36.33
CA GLY A 13 -12.31 33.21 -35.28
C GLY A 13 -11.05 32.38 -35.22
N THR A 14 -10.03 32.88 -34.52
CA THR A 14 -8.94 32.08 -33.98
C THR A 14 -9.53 30.96 -33.14
N SER A 15 -9.77 29.80 -33.77
CA SER A 15 -10.18 28.58 -33.10
C SER A 15 -8.99 28.08 -32.28
N TRP A 16 -8.94 28.57 -31.05
CA TRP A 16 -8.37 27.98 -29.86
C TRP A 16 -7.80 26.58 -30.08
N THR A 17 -6.48 26.51 -30.23
CA THR A 17 -5.75 25.32 -29.81
C THR A 17 -6.09 25.13 -28.33
N CYS A 18 -6.71 23.99 -28.00
CA CYS A 18 -6.90 23.57 -26.62
C CYS A 18 -5.52 23.19 -26.07
N SER A 19 -4.72 24.20 -25.72
CA SER A 19 -3.59 24.04 -24.83
C SER A 19 -4.22 23.72 -23.47
N VAL A 20 -4.11 22.45 -23.05
CA VAL A 20 -4.25 22.08 -21.64
C VAL A 20 -3.08 22.73 -20.91
N ARG A 21 -3.21 24.04 -20.69
CA ARG A 21 -2.40 24.81 -19.76
C ARG A 21 -3.10 24.63 -18.43
N GLY A 22 -2.81 23.48 -17.81
CA GLY A 22 -3.19 23.21 -16.43
C GLY A 22 -2.31 24.05 -15.54
N ASP A 23 -2.66 25.33 -15.40
CA ASP A 23 -2.19 26.18 -14.32
C ASP A 23 -2.76 25.61 -13.01
N ASN A 24 -2.05 24.65 -12.42
CA ASN A 24 -2.18 24.35 -11.01
C ASN A 24 -0.97 24.95 -10.27
N GLU A 25 -0.93 26.28 -10.29
CA GLU A 25 -0.34 27.06 -9.22
C GLU A 25 -1.07 26.69 -7.90
N ILE A 26 -0.61 25.60 -7.28
CA ILE A 26 -0.91 25.33 -5.88
C ILE A 26 0.26 25.87 -5.09
N THR A 27 0.13 27.14 -4.76
CA THR A 27 0.69 27.75 -3.54
C THR A 27 0.27 26.91 -2.34
N ALA A 28 1.02 25.84 -2.09
CA ALA A 28 1.08 25.10 -0.84
C ALA A 28 2.47 24.49 -0.70
N ALA A 29 3.51 25.34 -0.65
CA ALA A 29 4.74 25.00 0.05
C ALA A 29 4.47 24.98 1.58
N GLY A 30 3.47 24.20 2.00
CA GLY A 30 3.12 23.92 3.38
C GLY A 30 3.78 22.61 3.79
N MET A 31 4.96 22.74 4.40
CA MET A 31 5.78 21.72 5.10
C MET A 31 5.50 20.24 4.79
N ALA A 32 6.20 19.71 3.78
CA ALA A 32 6.68 18.34 3.87
C ALA A 32 8.13 18.39 4.37
N ASN A 33 8.35 18.18 5.67
CA ASN A 33 9.71 18.08 6.24
C ASN A 33 10.49 16.85 5.70
N HIS A 34 9.87 16.04 4.84
CA HIS A 34 10.43 14.83 4.24
C HIS A 34 10.28 14.86 2.72
N LEU A 35 11.22 14.23 2.02
CA LEU A 35 11.20 14.09 0.57
C LEU A 35 9.99 13.24 0.12
N LYS A 36 9.25 13.76 -0.87
CA LYS A 36 8.09 13.07 -1.45
C LYS A 36 8.55 11.83 -2.23
N PHE A 37 7.72 10.79 -2.25
CA PHE A 37 7.94 9.54 -2.99
C PHE A 37 9.13 8.66 -2.57
N ILE A 38 9.77 8.96 -1.44
CA ILE A 38 10.84 8.12 -0.90
C ILE A 38 10.28 7.06 0.06
N ALA A 39 9.34 7.44 0.91
CA ALA A 39 8.79 6.53 1.92
C ALA A 39 7.67 5.66 1.31
N ARG A 40 7.83 4.33 1.44
CA ARG A 40 6.79 3.32 1.15
C ARG A 40 6.21 3.39 -0.27
N THR A 41 7.05 3.74 -1.25
CA THR A 41 6.74 3.68 -2.66
C THR A 41 7.24 2.37 -3.27
N VAL A 42 6.51 1.85 -4.25
CA VAL A 42 6.87 0.64 -4.99
C VAL A 42 6.77 0.95 -6.47
N MET A 43 7.82 0.63 -7.22
CA MET A 43 7.82 0.72 -8.68
C MET A 43 7.03 -0.45 -9.25
N VAL A 44 6.21 -0.19 -10.27
CA VAL A 44 5.40 -1.24 -10.92
C VAL A 44 6.26 -1.95 -11.98
N PRO A 45 6.58 -3.24 -11.82
CA PRO A 45 7.29 -3.97 -12.85
C PRO A 45 6.34 -4.26 -14.02
N SER A 46 6.81 -4.02 -15.25
CA SER A 46 6.18 -4.47 -16.51
C SER A 46 4.67 -4.19 -16.65
N GLY A 47 4.17 -3.11 -16.01
CA GLY A 47 2.74 -2.76 -16.01
C GLY A 47 1.84 -3.67 -15.16
N ASN A 48 2.41 -4.61 -14.40
CA ASN A 48 1.64 -5.47 -13.51
C ASN A 48 1.35 -4.78 -12.17
N VAL A 49 0.24 -4.06 -12.15
CA VAL A 49 -0.22 -3.25 -11.02
C VAL A 49 -0.64 -4.13 -9.82
N ASP A 50 -1.25 -5.28 -10.06
CA ASP A 50 -1.70 -6.19 -8.99
C ASP A 50 -0.55 -6.75 -8.15
N MET A 51 0.55 -7.11 -8.81
CA MET A 51 1.75 -7.59 -8.11
C MET A 51 2.41 -6.50 -7.27
N ALA A 52 2.45 -5.26 -7.79
CA ALA A 52 2.96 -4.11 -7.06
C ALA A 52 2.11 -3.82 -5.81
N TYR A 53 0.78 -3.88 -5.92
CA TYR A 53 -0.11 -3.71 -4.76
C TYR A 53 0.05 -4.81 -3.72
N LYS A 54 0.20 -6.08 -4.12
CA LYS A 54 0.48 -7.19 -3.18
C LYS A 54 1.80 -6.99 -2.45
N MET A 55 2.84 -6.52 -3.16
CA MET A 55 4.14 -6.21 -2.57
C MET A 55 4.03 -5.06 -1.58
N LEU A 56 3.37 -3.97 -1.95
CA LEU A 56 3.12 -2.83 -1.08
C LEU A 56 2.36 -3.26 0.19
N ASN A 57 1.30 -4.06 0.05
CA ASN A 57 0.53 -4.54 1.20
C ASN A 57 1.37 -5.42 2.14
N ARG A 58 2.28 -6.26 1.60
CA ARG A 58 3.21 -7.05 2.42
C ARG A 58 4.16 -6.14 3.21
N ILE A 59 4.74 -5.13 2.58
CA ILE A 59 5.61 -4.15 3.25
C ILE A 59 4.85 -3.47 4.40
N LEU A 60 3.64 -2.96 4.13
CA LEU A 60 2.80 -2.30 5.15
C LEU A 60 2.37 -3.23 6.29
N THR A 61 2.23 -4.53 6.02
CA THR A 61 1.89 -5.53 7.03
C THR A 61 3.09 -5.89 7.90
N VAL A 62 4.28 -6.06 7.31
CA VAL A 62 5.52 -6.34 8.04
C VAL A 62 5.90 -5.16 8.95
N ASP A 63 5.72 -3.93 8.46
CA ASP A 63 5.92 -2.72 9.25
C ASP A 63 4.86 -2.55 10.37
N GLY A 64 3.75 -3.30 10.31
CA GLY A 64 2.66 -3.24 11.30
C GLY A 64 1.77 -1.99 11.21
N ILE A 65 1.92 -1.18 10.16
CA ILE A 65 1.20 0.10 9.97
C ILE A 65 -0.31 -0.12 9.86
N VAL A 66 -0.72 -1.20 9.17
CA VAL A 66 -2.13 -1.53 8.98
C VAL A 66 -2.80 -1.83 10.32
N ASP A 67 -2.13 -2.60 11.18
CA ASP A 67 -2.66 -2.95 12.49
C ASP A 67 -2.64 -1.77 13.44
N GLU A 68 -1.60 -0.93 13.38
CA GLU A 68 -1.57 0.33 14.10
C GLU A 68 -2.71 1.26 13.66
N ALA A 69 -2.94 1.44 12.35
CA ALA A 69 -4.02 2.26 11.82
C ALA A 69 -5.40 1.75 12.28
N ARG A 70 -5.60 0.43 12.35
CA ARG A 70 -6.82 -0.18 12.91
C ARG A 70 -6.98 0.12 14.39
N ARG A 71 -5.91 -0.03 15.18
CA ARG A 71 -5.92 0.23 16.63
C ARG A 71 -6.15 1.71 16.96
N ARG A 72 -5.61 2.62 16.16
CA ARG A 72 -5.76 4.07 16.34
C ARG A 72 -7.17 4.60 16.05
N ARG A 73 -8.08 3.81 15.47
CA ARG A 73 -9.46 4.25 15.19
C ARG A 73 -10.26 4.61 16.44
N TYR A 74 -10.00 3.92 17.55
CA TYR A 74 -10.66 4.14 18.82
C TYR A 74 -9.64 4.21 19.95
N TYR A 75 -9.94 4.99 20.99
CA TYR A 75 -9.06 5.08 22.15
C TYR A 75 -8.99 3.75 22.91
N GLU A 76 -7.79 3.18 23.00
CA GLU A 76 -7.49 2.03 23.83
C GLU A 76 -7.01 2.51 25.21
N LYS A 77 -7.67 2.06 26.28
CA LYS A 77 -7.24 2.35 27.66
C LYS A 77 -5.83 1.76 27.92
N PRO A 78 -4.97 2.42 28.71
CA PRO A 78 -3.59 1.98 28.94
C PRO A 78 -3.49 0.61 29.62
N CYS A 79 -4.44 0.26 30.49
CA CYS A 79 -4.51 -1.05 31.12
C CYS A 79 -4.79 -2.17 30.10
N ASN A 80 -5.65 -1.91 29.11
CA ASN A 80 -5.96 -2.86 28.05
C ASN A 80 -4.77 -3.04 27.11
N LYS A 81 -4.11 -1.92 26.74
CA LYS A 81 -2.90 -1.95 25.91
C LYS A 81 -1.80 -2.82 26.52
N ARG A 82 -1.51 -2.63 27.82
CA ARG A 82 -0.51 -3.45 28.54
C ARG A 82 -0.86 -4.94 28.56
N ARG A 83 -2.13 -5.28 28.79
CA ARG A 83 -2.61 -6.69 28.76
C ARG A 83 -2.43 -7.31 27.38
N ARG A 84 -2.77 -6.57 26.33
CA ARG A 84 -2.62 -7.00 24.94
C ARG A 84 -1.15 -7.26 24.58
N GLU A 85 -0.26 -6.32 24.89
CA GLU A 85 1.18 -6.46 24.63
C GLU A 85 1.78 -7.66 25.34
N ASN A 86 1.41 -7.90 26.60
CA ASN A 86 1.86 -9.08 27.34
C ASN A 86 1.37 -10.38 26.68
N TYR A 87 0.10 -10.44 26.30
CA TYR A 87 -0.48 -11.61 25.61
C TYR A 87 0.21 -11.88 24.26
N GLU A 88 0.42 -10.84 23.44
CA GLU A 88 1.12 -10.94 22.15
C GLU A 88 2.56 -11.46 22.33
N ASN A 89 3.26 -10.98 23.37
CA ASN A 89 4.61 -11.44 23.69
C ASN A 89 4.65 -12.91 24.13
N CYS A 90 3.80 -13.32 25.07
CA CYS A 90 3.73 -14.71 25.52
C CYS A 90 3.35 -15.65 24.36
N ARG A 91 2.40 -15.23 23.51
CA ARG A 91 2.00 -16.00 22.33
C ARG A 91 3.15 -16.12 21.33
N ARG A 92 3.92 -15.05 21.10
CA ARG A 92 5.09 -15.07 20.22
C ARG A 92 6.14 -16.05 20.71
N ILE A 93 6.47 -16.02 22.01
CA ILE A 93 7.44 -16.94 22.63
C ILE A 93 6.97 -18.37 22.50
N TYR A 94 5.71 -18.67 22.84
CA TYR A 94 5.17 -20.01 22.72
C TYR A 94 5.23 -20.53 21.28
N ASN A 95 4.82 -19.72 20.31
CA ASN A 95 4.83 -20.11 18.91
C ASN A 95 6.24 -20.34 18.37
N SER A 96 7.23 -19.51 18.75
CA SER A 96 8.62 -19.70 18.33
C SER A 96 9.22 -20.97 18.92
N GLU A 97 9.00 -21.20 20.21
CA GLU A 97 9.50 -22.40 20.90
C GLU A 97 8.82 -23.67 20.37
N MET A 98 7.50 -23.62 20.15
CA MET A 98 6.77 -24.76 19.61
C MET A 98 7.22 -25.09 18.18
N ALA A 99 7.40 -24.08 17.32
CA ALA A 99 7.95 -24.27 15.98
C ALA A 99 9.37 -24.87 16.03
N GLY A 100 10.21 -24.39 16.95
CA GLY A 100 11.52 -24.97 17.24
C GLY A 100 11.44 -26.45 17.61
N LYS A 101 10.59 -26.81 18.58
CA LYS A 101 10.37 -28.20 19.01
C LYS A 101 9.86 -29.09 17.87
N VAL A 102 8.91 -28.60 17.08
CA VAL A 102 8.37 -29.33 15.93
C VAL A 102 9.49 -29.60 14.92
N SER A 103 10.23 -28.57 14.49
CA SER A 103 11.34 -28.73 13.53
C SER A 103 12.40 -29.72 14.00
N PHE A 104 12.67 -29.77 15.31
CA PHE A 104 13.59 -30.73 15.91
C PHE A 104 13.05 -32.16 15.82
N LEU A 105 11.79 -32.37 16.23
CA LEU A 105 11.14 -33.68 16.23
C LEU A 105 10.86 -34.20 14.82
N MET A 106 10.68 -33.31 13.82
CA MET A 106 10.47 -33.71 12.43
C MET A 106 11.59 -34.61 11.89
N ARG A 107 12.82 -34.55 12.43
CA ARG A 107 13.90 -35.49 12.07
C ARG A 107 13.59 -36.95 12.42
N LYS A 108 12.73 -37.19 13.41
CA LYS A 108 12.33 -38.53 13.85
C LYS A 108 11.03 -39.01 13.20
N ASN A 109 10.38 -38.18 12.38
CA ASN A 109 9.22 -38.55 11.58
C ASN A 109 9.64 -39.39 10.35
N ARG A 110 10.26 -40.55 10.62
CA ARG A 110 10.58 -41.59 9.65
C ARG A 110 9.71 -42.81 9.93
N GLN A 111 9.62 -43.73 8.98
CA GLN A 111 8.97 -45.03 9.23
C GLN A 111 9.67 -45.75 10.38
N ASP A 112 8.89 -46.52 11.14
CA ASP A 112 9.41 -47.27 12.28
C ASP A 112 10.52 -48.22 11.80
N PRO A 113 11.74 -48.14 12.35
CA PRO A 113 12.80 -49.09 12.03
C PRO A 113 12.51 -50.53 12.47
N TRP A 114 11.56 -50.79 13.39
CA TRP A 114 11.29 -52.10 13.95
C TRP A 114 9.81 -52.51 13.81
N PRO A 115 9.33 -52.76 12.57
CA PRO A 115 7.96 -53.23 12.39
C PRO A 115 7.80 -54.64 12.98
N GLY A 116 6.98 -54.76 14.03
CA GLY A 116 6.56 -56.05 14.60
C GLY A 116 7.32 -56.55 15.83
N CYS A 117 8.16 -55.72 16.46
CA CYS A 117 8.61 -55.93 17.85
C CYS A 117 7.70 -55.18 18.84
#